data_AF-U9TCI8-F1
#
_entry.id   AF-U9TCI8-F1
#
_cell.length_a   1.000
_cell.length_b   1.000
_cell.length_c   1.000
_cell.angle_alpha   90.00
_cell.angle_beta   90.00
_cell.angle_gamma   90.00
#
_symmetry.space_group_name_H-M   'P 1'
#
loop_
_entity.id
_entity.type
_entity.pdbx_description
1 polymer ?
#
loop_
_entity_poly.entity_id
_entity_poly.type
_entity_poly.pdbx_seq_one_letter_code
_entity_poly.pdbx_strand_id
1 'polypeptide(L)'
;MESLEQQWNKAILNLNQNKEGLEGLIETTKAWSVVTNWLNPNNYNINQEIPADVKENLQILVQTSLATRLIEWYLDAVCRNFRECFDERLHQWRETWVQLQKDNVKSPNKDQI
;
A
#
# COMPACT_ATOMS: atom_id res chain seq x y z
N MET A 1 7.07 36.23 8.13
CA MET A 1 7.37 34.88 7.61
C MET A 1 7.43 33.97 8.83
N GLU A 2 6.59 32.95 8.94
CA GLU A 2 6.61 32.02 10.08
C GLU A 2 7.91 31.20 10.08
N SER A 3 8.48 30.92 11.27
CA SER A 3 9.68 30.08 11.39
C SER A 3 9.38 28.62 11.00
N LEU A 4 10.41 27.86 10.63
CA LEU A 4 10.28 26.43 10.32
C LEU A 4 9.63 25.67 11.51
N GLU A 5 10.00 26.03 12.72
CA GLU A 5 9.46 25.48 13.97
C GLU A 5 7.96 25.80 14.14
N GLN A 6 7.54 27.04 13.84
CA GLN A 6 6.14 27.42 13.86
C GLN A 6 5.32 26.64 12.82
N GLN A 7 5.87 26.47 11.61
CA GLN A 7 5.24 25.66 10.56
C GLN A 7 5.12 24.20 10.96
N TRP A 8 6.16 23.62 11.59
CA TRP A 8 6.15 22.26 12.12
C TRP A 8 5.09 22.07 13.20
N ASN A 9 5.03 22.96 14.20
CA ASN A 9 4.05 22.87 15.28
C ASN A 9 2.61 22.97 14.76
N LYS A 10 2.38 23.83 13.76
CA LYS A 10 1.09 24.01 13.11
C LYS A 10 0.68 22.78 12.27
N ALA A 11 1.64 22.15 11.58
CA ALA A 11 1.41 20.91 10.86
C ALA A 11 1.09 19.76 11.82
N ILE A 12 1.80 19.64 12.94
CA ILE A 12 1.54 18.64 13.98
C ILE A 12 0.15 18.83 14.60
N LEU A 13 -0.24 20.06 14.93
CA LEU A 13 -1.58 20.39 15.43
C LEU A 13 -2.69 19.99 14.44
N ASN A 14 -2.50 20.27 13.16
CA ASN A 14 -3.44 19.90 12.09
C ASN A 14 -3.51 18.38 11.84
N LEU A 15 -2.46 17.63 12.17
CA LEU A 15 -2.47 16.18 12.11
C LEU A 15 -3.17 15.57 13.32
N ASN A 16 -3.15 16.26 14.47
CA ASN A 16 -3.62 15.75 15.75
C ASN A 16 -4.99 16.31 16.20
N GLN A 17 -5.91 16.63 15.27
CA GLN A 17 -7.25 17.15 15.63
C GLN A 17 -7.22 18.40 16.54
N ASN A 18 -6.15 19.21 16.51
CA ASN A 18 -5.92 20.29 17.48
C ASN A 18 -5.82 19.85 18.95
N LYS A 19 -5.68 18.55 19.25
CA LYS A 19 -5.26 18.08 20.58
C LYS A 19 -3.79 18.44 20.76
N GLU A 20 -3.47 19.15 21.84
CA GLU A 20 -2.09 19.47 22.17
C GLU A 20 -1.33 18.22 22.64
N GLY A 21 -0.09 18.05 22.18
CA GLY A 21 0.86 17.10 22.77
C GLY A 21 1.12 15.81 21.99
N LEU A 22 2.05 15.01 22.54
CA LEU A 22 2.60 13.79 21.96
C LEU A 22 1.57 12.65 21.87
N GLU A 23 0.62 12.60 22.81
CA GLU A 23 -0.32 11.48 22.94
C GLU A 23 -1.25 11.35 21.73
N GLY A 24 -1.82 12.45 21.28
CA GLY A 24 -2.71 12.41 20.12
C GLY A 24 -1.96 12.17 18.79
N LEU A 25 -0.67 12.57 18.70
CA LEU A 25 0.17 12.21 17.56
C LEU A 25 0.42 10.68 17.54
N ILE A 26 0.66 10.08 18.71
CA ILE A 26 0.79 8.63 18.85
C ILE A 26 -0.53 7.92 18.48
N GLU A 27 -1.67 8.43 18.95
CA GLU A 27 -3.00 7.91 18.64
C GLU A 27 -3.28 7.94 17.14
N THR A 28 -3.05 9.09 16.50
CA THR A 28 -3.23 9.29 15.06
C THR A 28 -2.30 8.38 14.24
N THR A 29 -1.04 8.24 14.67
CA THR A 29 -0.06 7.37 13.99
C THR A 29 -0.45 5.89 14.09
N LYS A 30 -0.94 5.45 15.26
CA LYS A 30 -1.47 4.09 15.44
C LYS A 30 -2.67 3.85 14.54
N ALA A 31 -3.61 4.79 14.50
CA ALA A 31 -4.79 4.69 13.65
C ALA A 31 -4.42 4.60 12.16
N TRP A 32 -3.46 5.41 11.72
CA TRP A 32 -2.93 5.34 10.36
C TRP A 32 -2.35 3.95 10.04
N SER A 33 -1.52 3.41 10.94
CA SER A 33 -0.91 2.09 10.77
C SER A 33 -1.95 0.97 10.66
N VAL A 34 -2.95 0.95 11.53
CA VAL A 34 -4.04 -0.06 11.50
C VAL A 34 -4.80 0.00 10.17
N VAL A 35 -5.24 1.19 9.78
CA VAL A 35 -6.05 1.37 8.57
C VAL A 35 -5.26 1.05 7.30
N THR A 36 -4.01 1.52 7.19
CA THR A 36 -3.18 1.26 6.00
C THR A 36 -2.74 -0.20 5.88
N ASN A 37 -2.48 -0.91 6.98
CA ASN A 37 -2.21 -2.34 6.95
C ASN A 37 -3.42 -3.15 6.47
N TRP A 38 -4.62 -2.78 6.94
CA TRP A 38 -5.86 -3.42 6.49
C TRP A 38 -6.16 -3.11 5.01
N LEU A 39 -5.96 -1.86 4.57
CA LEU A 39 -6.10 -1.44 3.17
C LEU A 39 -4.95 -1.89 2.27
N ASN A 40 -3.94 -2.62 2.76
CA ASN A 40 -2.81 -3.01 1.92
C ASN A 40 -3.30 -3.84 0.72
N PRO A 41 -3.01 -3.43 -0.54
CA PRO A 41 -3.44 -4.17 -1.73
C PRO A 41 -2.94 -5.62 -1.78
N ASN A 42 -1.84 -5.94 -1.08
CA ASN A 42 -1.35 -7.31 -0.95
C ASN A 42 -2.28 -8.21 -0.11
N ASN A 43 -3.15 -7.62 0.71
CA ASN A 43 -4.10 -8.30 1.58
C ASN A 43 -5.51 -8.35 0.97
N TYR A 44 -5.65 -8.04 -0.33
CA TYR A 44 -6.94 -7.77 -0.95
C TYR A 44 -7.88 -8.98 -0.98
N ASN A 45 -9.05 -8.82 -0.37
CA ASN A 45 -10.21 -9.68 -0.54
C ASN A 45 -11.46 -8.81 -0.75
N ILE A 46 -12.07 -8.90 -1.93
CA ILE A 46 -13.20 -8.08 -2.40
C ILE A 46 -14.41 -8.14 -1.44
N ASN A 47 -14.55 -9.23 -0.70
CA ASN A 47 -15.72 -9.49 0.15
C ASN A 47 -15.43 -9.34 1.65
N GLN A 48 -14.32 -8.70 2.02
CA GLN A 48 -13.95 -8.56 3.42
C GLN A 48 -14.76 -7.45 4.09
N GLU A 49 -15.60 -7.81 5.07
CA GLU A 49 -16.23 -6.84 5.95
C GLU A 49 -15.17 -6.04 6.70
N ILE A 50 -15.41 -4.74 6.89
CA ILE A 50 -14.51 -3.87 7.64
C ILE A 50 -14.55 -4.29 9.13
N PRO A 51 -13.42 -4.73 9.70
CA PRO A 51 -13.33 -5.09 11.12
C PRO A 51 -13.67 -3.92 12.05
N ALA A 52 -14.17 -4.22 13.26
CA ALA A 52 -14.61 -3.20 14.21
C ALA A 52 -13.46 -2.28 14.66
N ASP A 53 -12.27 -2.84 14.88
CA ASP A 53 -11.05 -2.09 15.21
C ASP A 53 -10.64 -1.15 14.07
N VAL A 54 -10.76 -1.58 12.81
CA VAL A 54 -10.48 -0.71 11.66
C VAL A 54 -11.49 0.44 11.58
N LYS A 55 -12.77 0.19 11.87
CA LYS A 55 -13.80 1.25 11.90
C LYS A 55 -13.52 2.30 12.98
N GLU A 56 -13.10 1.88 14.17
CA GLU A 56 -12.72 2.79 15.25
C GLU A 56 -11.52 3.67 14.84
N ASN A 57 -10.49 3.07 14.25
CA ASN A 57 -9.32 3.81 13.78
C ASN A 57 -9.64 4.74 12.60
N LEU A 58 -10.57 4.37 11.71
CA LEU A 58 -11.09 5.28 10.68
C LEU A 58 -11.78 6.50 11.28
N GLN A 59 -12.55 6.35 12.37
CA GLN A 59 -13.19 7.49 13.04
C GLN A 59 -12.16 8.47 13.61
N ILE A 60 -11.04 7.97 14.14
CA ILE A 60 -9.91 8.82 14.58
C ILE A 60 -9.35 9.61 13.38
N LEU A 61 -9.07 8.93 12.27
CA LEU A 61 -8.48 9.56 11.08
C LEU A 61 -9.41 10.59 10.42
N VAL A 62 -10.72 10.36 10.37
CA VAL A 62 -11.71 11.27 9.74
C VAL A 62 -11.69 12.68 10.35
N GLN A 63 -11.31 12.83 11.62
CA GLN A 63 -11.19 14.15 12.23
C GLN A 63 -9.82 14.82 12.01
N THR A 64 -8.94 14.19 11.24
CA THR A 64 -7.59 14.69 10.93
C THR A 64 -7.46 15.03 9.45
N SER A 65 -6.44 15.80 9.10
CA SER A 65 -6.06 16.06 7.71
C SER A 65 -5.56 14.81 6.95
N LEU A 66 -5.31 13.69 7.64
CA LEU A 66 -4.87 12.43 7.02
C LEU A 66 -5.99 11.68 6.29
N ALA A 67 -7.26 11.93 6.62
CA ALA A 67 -8.39 11.28 5.94
C ALA A 67 -8.37 11.51 4.43
N THR A 68 -8.12 12.75 4.01
CA THR A 68 -7.99 13.11 2.58
C THR A 68 -6.81 12.41 1.91
N ARG A 69 -5.71 12.24 2.66
CA ARG A 69 -4.50 11.56 2.17
C ARG A 69 -4.64 10.03 2.07
N LEU A 70 -5.64 9.44 2.72
CA LEU A 70 -5.82 8.00 2.73
C LEU A 70 -6.17 7.46 1.32
N ILE A 71 -7.02 8.17 0.58
CA ILE A 71 -7.40 7.80 -0.79
C ILE A 71 -6.19 7.93 -1.72
N GLU A 72 -5.47 9.05 -1.63
CA GLU A 72 -4.24 9.29 -2.43
C GLU A 72 -3.20 8.20 -2.17
N TRP A 73 -2.94 7.90 -0.89
CA TRP A 73 -2.03 6.83 -0.49
C TRP A 73 -2.47 5.46 -1.02
N TYR A 74 -3.77 5.15 -0.96
CA TYR A 74 -4.28 3.86 -1.42
C TYR A 74 -4.14 3.70 -2.94
N LEU A 75 -4.43 4.74 -3.72
CA LEU A 75 -4.21 4.73 -5.16
C LEU A 75 -2.73 4.50 -5.49
N ASP A 76 -1.81 5.18 -4.80
CA ASP A 76 -0.38 4.96 -4.96
C ASP A 76 0.04 3.53 -4.60
N ALA A 77 -0.52 2.98 -3.51
CA ALA A 77 -0.25 1.61 -3.07
C ALA A 77 -0.73 0.58 -4.11
N VAL A 78 -1.94 0.76 -4.65
CA VAL A 78 -2.48 -0.11 -5.71
C VAL A 78 -1.62 -0.02 -6.98
N CYS A 79 -1.21 1.18 -7.38
CA CYS A 79 -0.32 1.35 -8.53
C CYS A 79 1.04 0.68 -8.33
N ARG A 80 1.62 0.75 -7.12
CA ARG A 80 2.87 0.03 -6.79
C ARG A 80 2.69 -1.48 -6.86
N ASN A 81 1.67 -2.02 -6.19
CA ASN A 81 1.35 -3.45 -6.23
C ASN A 81 1.14 -3.93 -7.68
N PHE A 82 0.39 -3.20 -8.49
CA PHE A 82 0.17 -3.57 -9.89
C PHE A 82 1.48 -3.67 -10.68
N ARG A 83 2.41 -2.72 -10.49
CA ARG A 83 3.73 -2.78 -11.16
C ARG A 83 4.53 -3.99 -10.70
N GLU A 84 4.60 -4.23 -9.40
CA GLU A 84 5.31 -5.38 -8.83
C GLU A 84 4.74 -6.71 -9.35
N CYS A 85 3.42 -6.90 -9.29
CA CYS A 85 2.77 -8.11 -9.81
C CYS A 85 2.91 -8.26 -11.34
N PHE A 86 2.90 -7.15 -12.09
CA PHE A 86 3.11 -7.19 -13.54
C PHE A 86 4.55 -7.58 -13.88
N ASP A 87 5.54 -7.00 -13.19
CA ASP A 87 6.95 -7.32 -13.37
C ASP A 87 7.23 -8.80 -13.03
N GLU A 88 6.67 -9.31 -11.93
CA GLU A 88 6.76 -10.73 -11.58
C GLU A 88 6.18 -11.64 -12.67
N ARG A 89 4.97 -11.33 -13.16
CA ARG A 89 4.35 -12.11 -14.24
C ARG A 89 5.15 -12.05 -15.54
N LEU A 90 5.70 -10.90 -15.88
CA LEU A 90 6.53 -10.72 -17.07
C LEU A 90 7.83 -11.53 -16.94
N HIS A 91 8.45 -11.52 -15.75
CA HIS A 91 9.62 -12.34 -15.45
C HIS A 91 9.33 -13.84 -15.57
N GLN A 92 8.24 -14.33 -14.97
CA GLN A 92 7.82 -15.73 -15.08
C GLN A 92 7.54 -16.15 -16.53
N TRP A 93 6.88 -15.29 -17.30
CA TRP A 93 6.63 -15.53 -18.72
C TRP A 93 7.96 -15.66 -19.49
N ARG A 94 8.91 -14.76 -19.26
CA ARG A 94 10.23 -14.78 -19.88
C ARG A 94 10.99 -16.07 -19.55
N GLU A 95 11.01 -16.49 -18.29
CA GLU A 95 11.67 -17.73 -17.86
C GLU A 95 11.06 -18.96 -18.53
N THR A 96 9.72 -19.02 -18.58
CA THR A 96 8.98 -20.10 -19.25
C THR A 96 9.33 -20.16 -20.74
N TRP A 97 9.38 -19.02 -21.42
CA TRP A 97 9.74 -18.95 -22.84
C TRP A 97 11.18 -19.40 -23.10
N VAL A 98 12.13 -18.99 -22.25
CA VAL A 98 13.54 -19.43 -22.33
C VAL A 98 13.66 -20.95 -22.10
N GLN A 99 12.89 -21.50 -21.17
CA GLN A 99 12.89 -22.94 -20.91
C GLN A 99 12.33 -23.72 -22.10
N LEU A 100 11.21 -23.28 -22.69
CA LEU A 100 10.64 -23.88 -23.90
C LEU A 100 11.63 -23.87 -25.08
N GLN A 101 12.40 -22.80 -25.25
CA GLN A 101 13.45 -22.73 -26.27
C GLN A 101 14.56 -23.75 -26.02
N LYS A 102 15.03 -23.89 -24.77
CA LYS A 102 16.04 -24.89 -24.40
C LYS A 102 15.54 -26.32 -24.63
N ASP A 103 14.29 -26.58 -24.30
CA ASP A 103 13.69 -27.91 -24.45
C ASP A 103 13.47 -28.27 -25.94
N ASN A 104 13.08 -27.30 -26.77
CA ASN A 104 13.00 -27.48 -28.22
C ASN A 104 14.36 -27.72 -28.88
N VAL A 105 15.43 -27.04 -28.44
CA VAL A 105 16.79 -27.27 -28.94
C VAL A 105 17.34 -28.63 -28.52
N LYS A 106 16.87 -29.18 -27.39
CA LYS A 106 17.30 -30.49 -26.86
C LYS A 106 16.45 -31.66 -27.36
N SER A 107 15.34 -31.43 -28.03
CA SER A 107 14.55 -32.49 -28.68
C SER A 107 15.23 -32.87 -29.99
N PRO A 108 15.87 -34.05 -30.11
CA PRO A 108 16.35 -34.51 -31.40
C PRO A 108 15.11 -34.80 -32.25
N ASN A 109 15.08 -34.29 -33.48
CA ASN A 109 14.10 -34.67 -34.50
C ASN A 109 13.86 -36.19 -34.48
N LYS A 110 12.69 -36.61 -33.98
CA LYS A 110 12.22 -37.99 -34.07
C LYS A 110 11.46 -38.26 -35.37
N ASP A 111 11.56 -37.37 -36.35
CA ASP A 111 10.98 -37.53 -37.67
C ASP A 111 12.08 -37.79 -38.72
N GLN A 112 12.75 -38.92 -38.57
CA GLN A 112 13.41 -39.64 -39.68
C GLN A 112 13.12 -41.12 -39.49
N ILE A 113 11.95 -41.56 -39.96
CA ILE A 113 11.65 -42.95 -40.34
C ILE A 113 11.20 -42.91 -41.80
#